data_AF-A0A9X3IXN5-F1
#
_entry.id   AF-A0A9X3IXN5-F1
#
_cell.length_a   1.000
_cell.length_b   1.000
_cell.length_c   1.000
_cell.angle_alpha   90.00
_cell.angle_beta   90.00
_cell.angle_gamma   90.00
#
_symmetry.space_group_name_H-M   'P 1'
#
loop_
_entity.id
_entity.type
_entity.pdbx_description
1 polymer ?
#
loop_
_entity_poly.entity_id
_entity_poly.type
_entity_poly.pdbx_seq_one_letter_code
_entity_poly.pdbx_strand_id
1 'polypeptide(L)'
;MQHLDTEPMRAAAALAAHLEWIARDIERWLELFADDAVVEFPYAVRLGMPPRLAGKPAIAAYFRRTPAVFRDLRFSGLRTYPTPIST
;
A
#
# COMPACT_ATOMS: atom_id res chain seq x y z
N MET A 1 23.70 5.52 15.76
CA MET A 1 22.94 4.69 14.82
C MET A 1 21.69 4.23 15.58
N GLN A 2 20.65 5.06 15.56
CA GLN A 2 19.41 4.81 16.29
C GLN A 2 18.62 3.77 15.50
N HIS A 3 18.41 2.60 16.10
CA HIS A 3 17.40 1.66 15.65
C HIS A 3 16.06 2.41 15.72
N LEU A 4 15.45 2.67 14.56
CA LEU A 4 14.06 3.08 14.48
C LEU A 4 13.23 1.83 14.82
N ASP A 5 13.11 1.54 16.11
CA ASP A 5 12.01 0.73 16.62
C ASP A 5 10.73 1.54 16.35
N THR A 6 10.21 1.36 15.13
CA THR A 6 8.98 1.97 14.66
C THR A 6 7.86 1.37 15.50
N GLU A 7 7.41 2.10 16.52
CA GLU A 7 6.16 1.83 17.19
C GLU A 7 5.09 1.47 16.14
N PRO A 8 4.31 0.40 16.32
CA PRO A 8 3.34 -0.03 15.33
C PRO A 8 2.41 1.12 15.00
N MET A 9 2.51 1.61 13.76
CA MET A 9 1.71 2.73 13.30
C MET A 9 0.24 2.31 13.36
N ARG A 10 -0.59 3.09 14.06
CA ARG A 10 -2.03 2.82 14.14
C ARG A 10 -2.58 2.66 12.73
N ALA A 11 -3.46 1.68 12.51
CA ALA A 11 -4.00 1.33 11.20
C ALA A 11 -4.55 2.55 10.41
N ALA A 12 -5.18 3.50 11.10
CA ALA A 12 -5.68 4.73 10.48
C ALA A 12 -4.56 5.62 9.91
N ALA A 13 -3.43 5.75 10.62
CA ALA A 13 -2.28 6.52 10.15
C ALA A 13 -1.57 5.81 8.98
N ALA A 14 -1.46 4.48 9.03
CA ALA A 14 -0.94 3.67 7.92
C ALA A 14 -1.81 3.82 6.66
N LEU A 15 -3.13 3.81 6.79
CA LEU A 15 -4.04 4.03 5.67
C LEU A 15 -3.91 5.44 5.09
N ALA A 16 -3.79 6.47 5.93
CA ALA A 16 -3.61 7.84 5.46
C ALA A 16 -2.30 8.00 4.66
N ALA A 17 -1.20 7.45 5.17
CA ALA A 17 0.10 7.45 4.50
C ALA A 17 0.06 6.65 3.18
N HIS A 18 -0.61 5.49 3.17
CA HIS A 18 -0.79 4.67 1.97
C HIS A 18 -1.44 5.45 0.82
N LEU A 19 -2.53 6.16 1.10
CA LEU A 19 -3.25 6.94 0.09
C LEU A 19 -2.45 8.12 -0.46
N GLU A 20 -1.58 8.74 0.35
CA GLU A 20 -0.72 9.83 -0.10
C GLU A 20 0.42 9.33 -1.00
N TRP A 21 1.05 8.20 -0.66
CA TRP A 21 2.32 7.80 -1.30
C TRP A 21 2.19 6.83 -2.47
N ILE A 22 1.15 6.01 -2.55
CA ILE A 22 1.02 4.92 -3.55
C ILE A 22 1.21 5.36 -5.01
N ALA A 23 0.96 6.63 -5.32
CA ALA A 23 1.11 7.18 -6.67
C ALA A 23 2.32 8.10 -6.86
N ARG A 24 3.00 8.46 -5.77
CA ARG A 24 3.96 9.58 -5.73
C ARG A 24 5.35 9.15 -5.28
N ASP A 25 5.42 8.19 -4.36
CA ASP A 25 6.65 7.75 -3.71
C ASP A 25 6.54 6.26 -3.37
N ILE A 26 6.92 5.42 -4.34
CA ILE A 26 6.81 3.96 -4.21
C ILE A 26 7.77 3.41 -3.16
N GLU A 27 8.95 4.02 -3.00
CA GLU A 27 9.95 3.58 -2.02
C GLU A 27 9.41 3.80 -0.61
N ARG A 28 8.93 5.02 -0.31
CA ARG A 28 8.33 5.32 0.99
C ARG A 28 7.02 4.58 1.23
N TRP A 29 6.23 4.35 0.18
CA TRP A 29 5.02 3.53 0.27
C TRP A 29 5.31 2.07 0.63
N LEU A 30 6.40 1.48 0.12
CA LEU A 30 6.81 0.11 0.43
C LEU A 30 7.21 -0.08 1.89
N GLU A 31 7.68 0.97 2.58
CA GLU A 31 8.01 0.93 4.01
C GLU A 31 6.78 0.69 4.90
N LEU A 32 5.57 0.95 4.39
CA LEU A 32 4.31 0.69 5.10
C LEU A 32 3.97 -0.80 5.22
N PHE A 33 4.60 -1.65 4.41
CA PHE A 33 4.29 -3.07 4.32
C PHE A 33 5.17 -3.89 5.28
N ALA A 34 4.65 -4.99 5.80
CA ALA A 34 5.46 -6.06 6.35
C ALA A 34 6.24 -6.78 5.23
N ASP A 35 7.32 -7.48 5.57
CA ASP A 35 8.17 -8.13 4.56
C ASP A 35 7.44 -9.24 3.80
N ASP A 36 6.51 -9.92 4.47
CA ASP A 36 5.65 -10.99 3.97
C ASP A 36 4.28 -10.50 3.46
N ALA A 37 4.11 -9.19 3.31
CA ALA A 37 2.81 -8.63 2.97
C ALA A 37 2.26 -9.12 1.64
N VAL A 38 0.93 -9.05 1.52
CA VAL A 38 0.19 -9.54 0.36
C VAL A 38 -0.69 -8.42 -0.18
N VAL A 39 -0.65 -8.22 -1.50
CA VAL A 39 -1.58 -7.36 -2.22
C VAL A 39 -2.44 -8.24 -3.14
N GLU A 40 -3.75 -8.14 -3.00
CA GLU A 40 -4.71 -8.89 -3.82
C GLU A 40 -5.48 -7.94 -4.74
N PHE A 41 -5.71 -8.40 -5.97
CA PHE A 41 -6.50 -7.71 -6.98
C PHE A 41 -7.67 -8.61 -7.39
N PRO A 42 -8.81 -8.57 -6.66
CA PRO A 42 -9.92 -9.52 -6.87
C PRO A 42 -10.49 -9.53 -8.28
N TYR A 43 -10.35 -8.42 -9.02
CA TYR A 43 -10.87 -8.26 -10.37
C TYR A 43 -9.80 -8.41 -11.48
N ALA A 44 -8.52 -8.59 -11.12
CA ALA A 44 -7.41 -8.64 -12.07
C ALA A 44 -7.45 -9.86 -13.00
N VAL A 45 -7.98 -11.00 -12.52
CA VAL A 45 -8.05 -12.25 -13.30
C VAL A 45 -8.74 -12.05 -14.64
N ARG A 46 -9.84 -11.28 -14.66
CA ARG A 46 -10.61 -11.01 -15.88
C ARG A 46 -9.87 -10.10 -16.86
N LEU A 47 -8.85 -9.38 -16.39
CA LEU A 47 -8.02 -8.48 -17.18
C LEU A 47 -6.70 -9.14 -17.60
N GLY A 48 -6.51 -10.44 -17.33
CA GLY A 48 -5.26 -11.14 -17.62
C GLY A 48 -4.10 -10.72 -16.72
N MET A 49 -4.38 -10.07 -15.58
CA MET A 49 -3.39 -9.55 -14.66
C MET A 49 -3.24 -10.49 -13.44
N PRO A 50 -2.07 -10.50 -12.76
CA PRO A 50 -1.87 -11.32 -11.57
C PRO A 50 -2.92 -10.99 -10.48
N PRO A 51 -3.60 -11.98 -9.89
CA PRO A 51 -4.61 -11.75 -8.85
C PRO A 51 -4.00 -11.40 -7.49
N ARG A 52 -2.71 -11.67 -7.30
CA ARG A 52 -2.03 -11.60 -6.01
C ARG A 52 -0.54 -11.35 -6.19
N LEU A 53 0.03 -10.53 -5.32
CA LEU A 53 1.46 -10.30 -5.15
C LEU A 53 1.82 -10.67 -3.71
N ALA A 54 2.88 -11.46 -3.51
CA ALA A 54 3.32 -11.90 -2.19
C ALA A 54 4.76 -11.47 -1.92
N GLY A 55 4.96 -10.79 -0.80
CA GLY A 55 6.23 -10.23 -0.36
C GLY A 55 6.57 -8.88 -1.00
N LYS A 56 7.33 -8.07 -0.27
CA LYS A 56 7.80 -6.76 -0.73
C LYS A 56 8.47 -6.78 -2.12
N PRO A 57 9.32 -7.76 -2.49
CA PRO A 57 9.95 -7.76 -3.82
C PRO A 57 8.94 -7.86 -4.97
N ALA A 58 7.90 -8.68 -4.83
CA ALA A 58 6.86 -8.83 -5.86
C ALA A 58 6.01 -7.56 -5.98
N ILE A 59 5.67 -6.95 -4.84
CA ILE A 59 4.93 -5.69 -4.77
C ILE A 59 5.77 -4.57 -5.43
N ALA A 60 7.04 -4.43 -5.05
CA ALA A 60 7.94 -3.43 -5.60
C ALA A 60 8.09 -3.56 -7.12
N ALA A 61 8.29 -4.80 -7.62
CA ALA A 61 8.43 -5.05 -9.05
C ALA A 61 7.19 -4.63 -9.84
N TYR A 62 5.98 -4.89 -9.31
CA TYR A 62 4.72 -4.53 -9.94
C TYR A 62 4.50 -3.01 -9.95
N PHE A 63 4.72 -2.34 -8.80
CA PHE A 63 4.41 -0.92 -8.64
C PHE A 63 5.52 0.03 -9.11
N ARG A 64 6.69 -0.47 -9.51
CA ARG A 64 7.84 0.37 -9.95
C ARG A 64 7.50 1.39 -11.04
N ARG A 65 6.51 1.09 -11.90
CA ARG A 65 6.11 1.96 -13.02
C ARG A 65 4.89 2.82 -12.73
N THR A 66 4.27 2.68 -11.56
CA THR A 66 3.02 3.36 -11.20
C THR A 66 3.10 4.88 -11.31
N PRO A 67 4.18 5.57 -10.85
CA PRO A 67 4.28 7.02 -10.99
C PRO A 67 4.33 7.52 -12.44
N ALA A 68 4.80 6.69 -13.38
CA ALA A 68 4.81 7.03 -14.80
C ALA A 68 3.43 6.87 -15.46
N VAL A 69 2.61 5.95 -14.94
CA VAL A 69 1.24 5.69 -15.41
C VAL A 69 0.26 6.72 -14.83
N PHE A 70 0.41 7.06 -13.56
CA PHE A 70 -0.47 7.98 -12.85
C PHE A 70 0.25 9.28 -12.53
N ARG A 71 0.08 10.29 -13.40
CA ARG A 71 0.77 11.58 -13.24
C ARG A 71 0.18 12.48 -12.14
N ASP A 72 -1.12 12.36 -11.88
CA ASP A 72 -1.86 13.22 -10.92
C ASP A 72 -2.97 12.47 -10.19
N LEU A 73 -2.74 11.19 -9.84
CA LEU A 73 -3.72 10.43 -9.09
C LEU A 73 -3.96 11.10 -7.72
N ARG A 74 -5.24 11.41 -7.45
CA ARG A 74 -5.74 11.97 -6.20
C ARG A 74 -6.95 11.17 -5.75
N PHE A 75 -6.96 10.82 -4.47
CA PHE A 75 -8.15 10.27 -3.83
C PHE A 75 -9.04 11.41 -3.34
N SER A 76 -10.35 11.34 -3.59
CA SER A 76 -11.35 12.30 -3.14
C SER A 76 -12.59 11.57 -2.62
N GLY A 77 -13.43 12.25 -1.83
CA GLY A 77 -14.62 11.62 -1.23
C GLY A 77 -14.31 10.51 -0.22
N LEU A 78 -13.14 10.58 0.43
CA LEU A 78 -12.69 9.56 1.39
C LEU A 78 -13.66 9.42 2.56
N ARG A 79 -14.03 8.17 2.86
CA ARG A 79 -14.76 7.77 4.06
C ARG A 79 -13.97 6.67 4.75
N THR A 80 -13.60 6.87 6.01
CA THR A 80 -12.87 5.90 6.81
C THR A 80 -13.83 5.15 7.71
N TYR A 81 -13.67 3.83 7.78
CA TYR A 81 -14.47 2.93 8.61
C TYR A 81 -13.51 2.18 9.53
N PRO A 82 -13.31 2.65 10.77
CA PRO A 82 -12.44 1.96 11.71
C PRO A 82 -13.04 0.60 12.06
N THR A 83 -12.21 -0.45 12.07
CA THR A 83 -12.64 -1.74 12.60
C THR A 83 -12.88 -1.59 14.09
N PRO A 84 -14.08 -1.95 14.61
CA PRO A 84 -14.31 -1.93 16.04
C PRO A 84 -13.39 -2.94 16.71
N ILE A 85 -12.70 -2.51 17.75
CA ILE A 85 -12.00 -3.41 18.66
C ILE A 85 -13.06 -4.27 19.36
N SER A 86 -13.13 -5.56 19.06
CA SER A 86 -13.89 -6.50 19.90
C SER A 86 -13.04 -6.80 21.12
N THR A 87 -13.52 -6.36 22.28
CA THR A 87 -12.99 -6.70 23.61
C THR A 87 -13.44 -8.09 24.02
#